data_AF-A0A926TNK4-F1
#
_entry.id   AF-A0A926TNK4-F1
#
_cell.length_a   1.000
_cell.length_b   1.000
_cell.length_c   1.000
_cell.angle_alpha   90.00
_cell.angle_beta   90.00
_cell.angle_gamma   90.00
#
_symmetry.space_group_name_H-M   'P 1'
#
loop_
_entity.id
_entity.type
_entity.pdbx_description
1 polymer ?
#
loop_
_entity_poly.entity_id
_entity_poly.type
_entity_poly.pdbx_seq_one_letter_code
_entity_poly.pdbx_strand_id
1 'polypeptide(L)' 'MFIDETGIHLAMTRLYGRAPRGERLYDSEAPGNGGQNISLIGGMSINGLIASLSLVGSVNTDVFLFYIQELLIPQL' A
#
# COMPACT_ATOMS: atom_id res chain seq x y z
N MET A 1 -21.34 4.16 -0.50
CA MET A 1 -20.17 3.98 0.37
C MET A 1 -19.51 2.68 -0.03
N PHE A 2 -18.22 2.73 -0.32
CA PHE A 2 -17.43 1.58 -0.73
C PHE A 2 -16.27 1.40 0.22
N ILE A 3 -15.92 0.15 0.51
CA ILE A 3 -14.76 -0.23 1.32
C ILE A 3 -14.00 -1.25 0.51
N ASP A 4 -12.69 -1.10 0.43
CA ASP A 4 -11.82 -2.06 -0.23
C ASP A 4 -10.46 -2.12 0.48
N GLU A 5 -9.70 -3.18 0.20
CA GLU A 5 -8.35 -3.40 0.68
C GLU A 5 -7.36 -3.51 -0.48
N THR A 6 -6.17 -2.94 -0.29
CA THR A 6 -5.07 -3.08 -1.25
C THR A 6 -3.74 -3.32 -0.56
N GLY A 7 -3.00 -4.33 -1.05
CA GLY A 7 -1.62 -4.58 -0.68
C GLY A 7 -0.64 -3.74 -1.49
N ILE A 8 0.37 -3.17 -0.83
CA ILE A 8 1.44 -2.37 -1.41
C ILE A 8 2.75 -3.13 -1.23
N HIS A 9 3.31 -3.60 -2.34
CA HIS A 9 4.61 -4.25 -2.37
C HIS A 9 5.73 -3.22 -2.48
N LEU A 10 6.61 -3.18 -1.48
CA LEU A 10 7.66 -2.14 -1.39
C LEU A 10 8.89 -2.44 -2.26
N ALA A 11 9.05 -3.68 -2.76
CA ALA A 11 10.12 -4.03 -3.70
C ALA A 11 9.76 -3.75 -5.18
N MET A 12 9.02 -2.68 -5.44
CA MET A 12 8.66 -2.30 -6.81
C MET A 12 9.57 -1.19 -7.33
N THR A 13 10.38 -1.53 -8.33
CA THR A 13 11.16 -0.62 -9.18
C THR A 13 10.84 -0.94 -10.64
N ARG A 14 11.34 -0.13 -11.58
CA ARG A 14 11.23 -0.45 -13.01
C ARG A 14 11.98 -1.76 -13.30
N LEU A 15 11.37 -2.61 -14.13
CA LEU A 15 11.99 -3.86 -14.58
C LEU A 15 13.27 -3.62 -15.41
N TYR A 16 13.37 -2.46 -16.07
CA TYR A 16 14.52 -2.10 -16.90
C TYR A 16 15.09 -0.74 -16.46
N GLY A 17 16.38 -0.74 -16.12
CA GLY A 17 17.13 0.49 -15.88
C GLY A 17 17.52 1.21 -17.18
N ARG A 18 18.03 2.43 -17.05
CA ARG A 18 18.46 3.27 -18.18
C ARG A 18 19.91 3.72 -17.99
N ALA A 19 20.73 3.56 -19.02
CA ALA A 19 22.10 4.06 -19.07
C ALA A 19 22.36 4.71 -20.45
N PRO A 20 23.35 5.61 -20.57
CA PRO A 20 23.81 6.11 -21.86
C PRO A 20 24.22 4.97 -22.80
N ARG A 21 24.16 5.22 -24.10
CA ARG A 21 24.48 4.20 -25.12
C ARG A 21 25.96 3.79 -25.00
N GLY A 22 26.19 2.48 -24.87
CA GLY A 22 27.54 1.90 -24.75
C GLY A 22 28.02 1.73 -23.31
N GLU A 23 27.24 2.18 -22.33
CA GLU A 23 27.56 2.04 -20.91
C GLU A 23 26.78 0.91 -20.25
N ARG A 24 27.42 0.27 -19.27
CA ARG A 24 26.76 -0.74 -18.44
C ARG A 24 25.93 -0.05 -17.37
N LEU A 25 24.67 -0.48 -17.23
CA LEU A 25 23.83 -0.08 -16.11
C LEU A 25 24.30 -0.79 -14.83
N TYR A 26 24.48 0.00 -13.77
CA TYR A 26 24.63 -0.49 -12.40
C TYR A 26 23.45 0.03 -11.60
N ASP A 27 22.73 -0.87 -10.94
CA ASP A 27 21.59 -0.53 -10.10
C ASP A 27 21.89 -0.97 -8.66
N SER A 28 22.08 0.02 -7.78
CA SER A 28 22.22 -0.16 -6.33
C SER A 28 20.91 0.08 -5.58
N GLU A 29 19.90 0.64 -6.27
CA GLU A 29 18.68 1.18 -5.66
C GLU A 29 17.50 0.23 -5.80
N ALA A 30 17.56 -0.75 -6.70
CA ALA A 30 16.57 -1.79 -6.80
C ALA A 30 16.40 -2.48 -5.42
N PRO A 31 15.22 -2.35 -4.78
CA PRO A 31 15.00 -3.00 -3.50
C PRO A 31 15.03 -4.50 -3.74
N GLY A 32 15.97 -5.23 -3.14
CA GLY A 32 16.09 -6.68 -3.27
C GLY A 32 14.86 -7.38 -2.71
N ASN A 33 14.91 -7.78 -1.43
CA ASN A 33 13.72 -8.26 -0.73
C ASN A 33 13.10 -7.06 -0.03
N GLY A 34 12.07 -6.43 -0.61
CA GLY A 34 11.48 -5.15 -0.17
C GLY A 34 10.78 -5.17 1.19
N GLY A 35 11.14 -6.07 2.10
CA GLY A 35 10.50 -6.20 3.40
C GLY A 35 9.08 -6.75 3.29
N GLN A 36 8.29 -6.49 4.33
CA GLN A 36 6.88 -6.90 4.39
C GLN A 36 6.01 -5.93 3.58
N ASN A 37 4.95 -6.46 2.96
CA ASN A 37 3.95 -5.64 2.29
C ASN A 37 3.23 -4.72 3.29
N ILE A 38 2.73 -3.59 2.80
CA ILE A 38 1.81 -2.74 3.56
C ILE A 38 0.40 -3.02 3.07
N SER A 39 -0.53 -3.38 3.94
CA SER A 39 -1.96 -3.41 3.62
C SER A 39 -2.59 -2.05 3.92
N LEU A 40 -3.43 -1.57 3.02
CA LEU A 40 -4.23 -0.36 3.15
C LEU A 40 -5.71 -0.72 3.04
N ILE A 41 -6.50 -0.40 4.06
CA ILE A 41 -7.97 -0.43 3.99
C ILE A 41 -8.46 0.99 3.75
N GLY A 42 -9.34 1.18 2.77
CA GLY A 42 -9.90 2.48 2.41
C GLY A 42 -11.42 2.46 2.32
N GLY A 43 -12.05 3.47 2.92
CA GLY A 43 -13.49 3.72 2.89
C GLY A 43 -13.75 5.00 2.11
N MET A 44 -14.59 4.92 1.08
CA MET A 44 -14.86 5.99 0.12
C MET A 44 -16.35 6.33 0.04
N SER A 45 -16.63 7.63 0.08
CA SER A 45 -17.94 8.24 -0.18
C SER A 45 -17.95 8.92 -1.55
N ILE A 46 -19.10 9.47 -1.95
CA ILE A 46 -19.19 10.30 -3.17
C ILE A 46 -18.34 11.57 -3.11
N ASN A 47 -17.96 12.00 -1.90
CA ASN A 47 -17.14 13.19 -1.67
C ASN A 47 -15.63 12.85 -1.56
N GLY A 48 -15.26 11.57 -1.67
CA GLY A 48 -13.87 11.10 -1.59
C GLY A 48 -13.62 10.09 -0.48
N LEU A 49 -12.34 9.84 -0.21
CA LEU A 49 -11.87 8.92 0.83
C LEU A 49 -12.14 9.52 2.22
N ILE A 50 -12.87 8.77 3.06
CA ILE A 50 -13.33 9.24 4.38
C ILE A 50 -12.67 8.51 5.55
N ALA A 51 -12.20 7.28 5.37
CA ALA A 51 -11.51 6.52 6.42
C ALA A 51 -10.44 5.61 5.82
N SER A 52 -9.21 5.68 6.31
CA SER A 52 -8.10 4.86 5.82
C SER A 52 -7.22 4.32 6.94
N LEU A 53 -6.75 3.09 6.81
CA LEU A 53 -5.80 2.45 7.73
C LEU A 53 -4.70 1.74 6.93
N SER A 54 -3.44 2.09 7.22
CA SER A 54 -2.26 1.40 6.67
C SER A 54 -1.53 0.64 7.77
N LEU A 55 -1.16 -0.61 7.52
CA LEU A 55 -0.35 -1.41 8.43
C LEU A 55 0.66 -2.28 7.67
N VAL A 56 1.76 -2.61 8.33
CA VAL A 56 2.72 -3.59 7.81
C VAL A 56 2.17 -5.00 8.05
N GLY A 57 2.18 -5.83 7.00
CA GLY A 57 1.62 -7.17 7.01
C GLY A 57 0.15 -7.21 6.56
N SER A 58 -0.52 -8.33 6.85
CA SER A 58 -1.87 -8.60 6.37
C SER A 58 -2.96 -8.08 7.33
N VAL A 59 -4.10 -7.69 6.76
CA VAL A 59 -5.32 -7.45 7.53
C VAL A 59 -5.85 -8.77 8.10
N ASN A 60 -6.17 -8.77 9.39
CA ASN A 60 -6.92 -9.85 10.04
C ASN A 60 -8.22 -9.31 10.66
N THR A 61 -9.02 -10.19 11.28
CA THR A 61 -10.30 -9.82 11.88
C THR A 61 -10.19 -8.69 12.89
N ASP A 62 -9.18 -8.73 13.77
CA ASP A 62 -9.03 -7.73 14.85
C ASP A 62 -8.69 -6.35 14.28
N VAL A 63 -7.78 -6.30 13.31
CA VAL A 63 -7.42 -5.07 12.58
C VAL A 63 -8.64 -4.50 11.85
N PHE A 64 -9.42 -5.37 11.20
CA PHE A 64 -10.61 -4.93 10.48
C PHE A 64 -11.71 -4.42 11.42
N LEU A 65 -11.93 -5.08 12.56
CA LEU A 65 -12.88 -4.61 13.58
C LEU A 65 -12.47 -3.26 14.14
N PHE A 66 -11.18 -3.07 14.45
CA PHE A 66 -10.64 -1.78 14.85
C PHE A 66 -10.89 -0.71 13.77
N TYR A 67 -10.59 -1.00 12.50
CA TYR A 67 -10.85 -0.09 11.39
C TYR A 67 -12.33 0.34 11.35
N ILE A 68 -13.26 -0.60 11.49
CA ILE A 68 -14.70 -0.29 11.47
C ILE A 68 -15.09 0.58 12.67
N GLN A 69 -14.72 0.18 13.88
CA GLN A 69 -15.17 0.83 15.12
C GLN A 69 -14.55 2.21 15.32
N GLU A 70 -13.25 2.31 15.09
CA GLU A 70 -12.47 3.49 15.49
C GLU A 70 -12.24 4.48 14.35
N LEU A 71 -12.30 4.02 13.08
CA LEU A 71 -11.99 4.88 11.93
C LEU A 71 -13.19 5.09 11.01
N LEU A 72 -13.90 4.03 10.63
CA LEU A 72 -14.98 4.14 9.66
C LEU A 72 -16.24 4.74 10.29
N ILE A 73 -16.80 4.11 11.33
CA ILE A 73 -18.08 4.53 11.94
C ILE A 73 -18.07 6.01 12.35
N PRO A 74 -17.00 6.57 12.94
CA PRO A 74 -16.96 7.99 13.29
C PRO A 74 -17.05 8.97 12.10
N GLN A 75 -16.85 8.49 10.87
CA GLN A 75 -16.88 9.28 9.64
C GLN A 75 -18.19 9.13 8.85
N LEU A 76 -19.14 8.32 9.36
CA LEU A 76 -20.44 8.07 8.75
C LEU A 76 -21.54 8.92 9.40
#